data_AF-A0A3C1DAS8-F1
#
_entry.id   AF-A0A3C1DAS8-F1
#
_cell.length_a   1.000
_cell.length_b   1.000
_cell.length_c   1.000
_cell.angle_alpha   90.00
_cell.angle_beta   90.00
_cell.angle_gamma   90.00
#
_symmetry.space_group_name_H-M   'P 1'
#
loop_
_entity.id
_entity.type
_entity.pdbx_description
1 polymer ?
#
loop_
_entity_poly.entity_id
_entity_poly.type
_entity_poly.pdbx_seq_one_letter_code
_entity_poly.pdbx_strand_id
1 'polypeptide(L)'
;MLDMLKERKAALEAQGQKGFTLMEMLIVIAIIAILIAIAIPIFTSQLENARDATSIANIRSAYAEAQTVYITKQNDGTHAVYDADADTVTVDGVRIESQQANNWSGVATELPFEVEDGGTPGSATVVFTYSNGALSSVTYTLS
;
A
#
# COMPACT_ATOMS: atom_id res chain seq x y z
N MET A 1 30.12 3.44 66.82
CA MET A 1 29.45 2.54 65.85
C MET A 1 28.30 3.23 65.14
N LEU A 2 27.40 3.92 65.86
CA LEU A 2 26.31 4.70 65.25
C LEU A 2 26.78 5.87 64.38
N ASP A 3 27.89 6.53 64.70
CA ASP A 3 28.41 7.64 63.88
C ASP A 3 28.97 7.19 62.52
N MET A 4 29.55 5.98 62.45
CA MET A 4 29.98 5.37 61.17
C MET A 4 28.81 5.09 60.23
N LEU A 5 27.61 4.84 60.74
CA LEU A 5 26.41 4.63 59.93
C LEU A 5 25.81 5.94 59.42
N LYS A 6 26.02 7.05 60.15
CA LYS A 6 25.58 8.39 59.72
C LYS A 6 26.41 8.90 58.53
N GLU A 7 27.73 8.73 58.57
CA GLU A 7 28.60 9.11 57.43
C GLU A 7 28.34 8.28 56.18
N ARG A 8 28.09 6.97 56.34
CA ARG A 8 27.72 6.08 55.22
C ARG A 8 26.36 6.45 54.62
N LYS A 9 25.37 6.86 55.42
CA LYS A 9 24.08 7.36 54.92
C LYS A 9 24.21 8.70 54.20
N ALA A 10 24.99 9.64 54.75
CA ALA A 10 25.21 10.93 54.12
C ALA A 10 25.92 10.80 52.75
N ALA A 11 26.86 9.86 52.62
CA ALA A 11 27.54 9.57 51.34
C ALA A 11 26.62 8.90 50.30
N LEU A 12 25.63 8.12 50.74
CA LEU A 12 24.62 7.50 49.86
C LEU A 12 23.57 8.51 49.39
N GLU A 13 23.18 9.48 50.24
CA GLU A 13 22.28 10.59 49.85
C GLU A 13 22.98 11.63 48.96
N ALA A 14 24.31 11.76 49.06
CA ALA A 14 25.11 12.64 48.21
C ALA A 14 25.40 12.09 46.80
N GLN A 15 25.11 10.81 46.53
CA GLN A 15 25.04 10.27 45.17
C GLN A 15 23.73 10.73 44.53
N GLY A 16 23.70 12.03 44.20
CA GLY A 16 22.56 12.70 43.62
C GLY A 16 22.01 11.90 42.45
N GLN A 17 20.73 11.56 42.56
CA GLN A 17 19.93 11.07 41.44
C GLN A 17 20.02 12.15 40.36
N LYS A 18 20.86 11.93 39.34
CA LYS A 18 20.93 12.77 38.14
C LYS A 18 19.63 12.54 37.38
N GLY A 19 18.61 13.29 37.77
CA GLY A 19 17.33 13.33 37.08
C GLY A 19 17.52 13.91 35.68
N PHE A 20 16.80 13.34 34.73
CA PHE A 20 16.73 13.80 33.35
C PHE A 20 16.33 15.29 33.32
N THR A 21 17.13 16.15 32.70
CA THR A 21 16.86 17.59 32.70
C THR A 21 15.74 17.91 31.72
N LEU A 22 14.90 18.90 32.05
CA LEU A 22 13.87 19.40 31.13
C LEU A 22 14.48 19.90 29.81
N MET A 23 15.69 20.45 29.87
CA MET A 23 16.41 20.97 28.71
C MET A 23 16.88 19.85 27.78
N GLU A 24 17.31 18.71 28.32
CA GLU A 24 17.62 17.50 27.54
C GLU A 24 16.39 16.97 26.80
N MET A 25 15.18 17.07 27.38
CA MET A 25 13.98 16.59 26.70
C MET A 25 13.55 17.59 25.64
N LEU A 26 13.74 18.88 25.89
CA LEU A 26 13.41 19.95 24.95
C LEU A 26 14.22 19.83 23.66
N ILE A 27 15.54 19.60 23.75
CA ILE A 27 16.37 19.46 22.55
C ILE A 27 16.04 18.18 21.78
N VAL A 28 15.71 17.08 22.47
CA VAL A 28 15.35 15.81 21.84
C VAL A 28 14.05 15.95 21.04
N ILE A 29 12.99 16.50 21.63
CA ILE A 29 11.73 16.71 20.89
C ILE A 29 11.90 17.70 19.75
N ALA A 30 12.76 18.71 19.89
CA ALA A 30 13.05 19.67 18.83
C ALA A 30 13.69 18.98 17.61
N ILE A 31 14.64 18.08 17.83
CA ILE A 31 15.27 17.31 16.74
C ILE A 31 14.25 16.33 16.12
N ILE A 32 13.48 15.61 16.93
CA ILE A 32 12.44 14.68 16.44
C ILE A 32 11.40 15.41 15.59
N ALA A 33 10.99 16.62 15.99
CA ALA A 33 10.04 17.42 15.22
C ALA A 33 10.57 17.77 13.82
N ILE A 34 11.86 18.11 13.69
CA ILE A 34 12.50 18.39 12.40
C ILE A 34 12.53 17.13 11.52
N LEU A 35 12.86 15.97 12.11
CA LEU A 35 12.89 14.70 11.37
C LEU A 35 11.50 14.31 10.87
N ILE A 36 10.48 14.40 11.71
CA ILE A 36 9.09 14.06 11.36
C ILE A 36 8.58 14.97 10.23
N ALA A 37 8.91 16.26 10.25
CA ALA A 37 8.49 17.22 9.24
C ALA A 37 8.89 16.81 7.81
N ILE A 38 10.04 16.16 7.64
CA ILE A 38 10.53 15.67 6.33
C ILE A 38 10.10 14.22 6.11
N ALA A 39 10.09 13.40 7.15
CA ALA A 39 9.81 11.97 7.05
C ALA A 39 8.37 11.67 6.63
N ILE A 40 7.38 12.37 7.20
CA ILE A 40 5.95 12.13 6.90
C ILE A 40 5.65 12.24 5.39
N PRO A 41 5.92 13.36 4.70
CA PRO A 41 5.53 13.50 3.29
C PRO A 41 6.22 12.47 2.39
N ILE A 42 7.51 12.18 2.64
CA ILE A 42 8.27 11.18 1.89
C ILE A 42 7.69 9.78 2.11
N PHE A 43 7.38 9.43 3.36
CA PHE A 43 6.81 8.12 3.70
C PHE A 43 5.41 7.96 3.11
N THR A 44 4.56 8.99 3.18
CA THR A 44 3.22 8.95 2.59
C THR A 44 3.26 8.74 1.09
N SER A 45 4.16 9.43 0.36
CA SER A 45 4.31 9.23 -1.09
C SER A 45 4.83 7.83 -1.41
N GLN A 46 5.82 7.32 -0.69
CA GLN A 46 6.33 5.96 -0.92
C GLN A 46 5.29 4.88 -0.63
N LEU A 47 4.49 5.07 0.42
CA LEU A 47 3.40 4.16 0.75
C LEU A 47 2.34 4.14 -0.35
N GLU A 48 2.02 5.30 -0.93
CA GLU A 48 1.09 5.39 -2.05
C GLU A 48 1.62 4.67 -3.30
N ASN A 49 2.87 4.92 -3.67
CA ASN A 49 3.50 4.22 -4.80
C ASN A 49 3.49 2.68 -4.60
N ALA A 50 3.66 2.20 -3.36
CA ALA A 50 3.60 0.78 -3.04
C ALA A 50 2.19 0.19 -3.18
N ARG A 51 1.15 0.96 -2.82
CA ARG A 51 -0.26 0.60 -3.03
C ARG A 51 -0.61 0.55 -4.51
N ASP A 52 -0.12 1.51 -5.29
CA ASP A 52 -0.31 1.55 -6.73
C ASP A 52 0.34 0.33 -7.39
N ALA A 53 1.59 0.03 -7.04
CA ALA A 53 2.30 -1.16 -7.52
C ALA A 53 1.56 -2.47 -7.17
N THR A 54 1.01 -2.57 -5.95
CA THR A 54 0.22 -3.73 -5.52
C THR A 54 -1.06 -3.87 -6.36
N SER A 55 -1.76 -2.76 -6.60
CA SER A 55 -2.99 -2.75 -7.40
C SER A 55 -2.72 -3.15 -8.85
N ILE A 56 -1.65 -2.63 -9.45
CA ILE A 56 -1.19 -3.03 -10.79
C ILE A 56 -0.81 -4.52 -10.84
N ALA A 57 -0.17 -5.05 -9.81
CA ALA A 57 0.14 -6.48 -9.72
C ALA A 57 -1.13 -7.34 -9.62
N ASN A 58 -2.15 -6.87 -8.90
CA ASN A 58 -3.45 -7.54 -8.82
C ASN A 58 -4.15 -7.53 -10.18
N ILE A 59 -4.17 -6.39 -10.88
CA ILE A 59 -4.71 -6.27 -12.25
C ILE A 59 -3.96 -7.19 -13.23
N ARG A 60 -2.63 -7.28 -13.13
CA ARG A 60 -1.83 -8.20 -13.94
C ARG A 60 -2.21 -9.66 -13.70
N SER A 61 -2.49 -10.01 -12.45
CA SER A 61 -2.91 -11.36 -12.06
C SER A 61 -4.30 -11.67 -12.64
N ALA A 62 -5.23 -10.72 -12.54
CA ALA A 62 -6.55 -10.80 -13.16
C ALA A 62 -6.45 -10.95 -14.69
N TYR A 63 -5.53 -10.25 -15.34
CA TYR A 63 -5.29 -10.40 -16.77
C TYR A 63 -4.81 -11.81 -17.14
N ALA A 64 -3.87 -12.39 -16.39
CA ALA A 64 -3.38 -13.74 -16.64
C ALA A 64 -4.50 -14.80 -16.49
N GLU A 65 -5.38 -14.61 -15.50
CA GLU A 65 -6.59 -15.42 -15.32
C GLU A 65 -7.54 -15.25 -16.51
N ALA A 66 -7.80 -14.00 -16.91
CA ALA A 66 -8.68 -13.68 -18.02
C ALA A 66 -8.18 -14.28 -19.34
N GLN A 67 -6.87 -14.25 -19.61
CA GLN A 67 -6.27 -14.89 -20.78
C GLN A 67 -6.48 -16.41 -20.76
N THR A 68 -6.31 -17.04 -19.60
CA THR A 68 -6.51 -18.49 -19.45
C THR A 68 -7.96 -18.86 -19.75
N VAL A 69 -8.92 -18.14 -19.16
CA VAL A 69 -10.35 -18.35 -19.37
C VAL A 69 -10.76 -18.07 -20.82
N TYR A 70 -10.20 -17.04 -21.46
CA TYR A 70 -10.47 -16.72 -22.85
C TYR A 70 -10.00 -17.84 -23.81
N ILE A 71 -8.80 -18.38 -23.59
CA ILE A 71 -8.23 -19.44 -24.43
C ILE A 71 -8.99 -20.76 -24.25
N THR A 72 -9.32 -21.12 -23.01
CA THR A 72 -10.04 -22.37 -22.72
C THR A 72 -11.54 -22.27 -22.98
N LYS A 73 -12.08 -21.04 -22.98
CA LYS A 73 -13.52 -20.75 -22.97
C LYS A 73 -14.26 -21.41 -21.81
N GLN A 74 -13.55 -21.64 -20.71
CA GLN A 74 -14.07 -22.27 -19.50
C GLN A 74 -13.98 -21.29 -18.34
N ASN A 75 -15.12 -21.09 -17.68
CA ASN A 75 -15.20 -20.27 -16.48
C ASN A 75 -14.51 -21.00 -15.32
N ASP A 76 -13.80 -20.26 -14.48
CA ASP A 76 -13.22 -20.77 -13.23
C ASP A 76 -14.33 -21.13 -12.21
N GLY A 77 -15.57 -20.74 -12.49
CA GLY A 77 -16.74 -21.07 -11.66
C GLY A 77 -16.81 -20.25 -10.37
N THR A 78 -15.93 -19.27 -10.18
CA THR A 78 -15.99 -18.36 -9.04
C THR A 78 -15.58 -16.92 -9.39
N HIS A 79 -14.40 -16.69 -9.99
CA HIS A 79 -13.86 -15.33 -10.14
C HIS A 79 -13.82 -14.81 -11.58
N ALA A 80 -13.50 -15.68 -12.54
CA ALA A 80 -13.46 -15.31 -13.97
C ALA A 80 -14.56 -15.99 -14.79
N VAL A 81 -15.26 -15.19 -15.60
CA VAL A 81 -16.39 -15.61 -16.44
C VAL A 81 -16.19 -15.11 -17.87
N TYR A 82 -16.17 -16.03 -18.83
CA TYR A 82 -16.24 -15.75 -20.26
C TYR A 82 -17.69 -15.58 -20.72
N ASP A 83 -17.95 -14.50 -21.44
CA ASP A 83 -19.18 -14.23 -22.18
C ASP A 83 -18.90 -14.38 -23.68
N ALA A 84 -19.55 -15.35 -24.31
CA ALA A 84 -19.35 -15.67 -25.73
C ALA A 84 -20.07 -14.70 -26.68
N ASP A 85 -21.13 -14.03 -26.22
CA ASP A 85 -21.90 -13.09 -27.05
C ASP A 85 -21.20 -11.73 -27.12
N ALA A 86 -20.60 -11.32 -26.00
CA ALA A 86 -19.83 -10.07 -25.90
C ALA A 86 -18.32 -10.25 -26.20
N ASP A 87 -17.84 -11.49 -26.29
CA ASP A 87 -16.41 -11.84 -26.37
C ASP A 87 -15.57 -11.19 -25.26
N THR A 88 -16.10 -11.22 -24.03
CA THR A 88 -15.49 -10.61 -22.84
C THR A 88 -15.14 -11.64 -21.80
N VAL A 89 -14.09 -11.38 -21.02
CA VAL A 89 -13.85 -12.08 -19.76
C VAL A 89 -13.96 -11.09 -18.61
N THR A 90 -14.86 -11.37 -17.68
CA THR A 90 -15.08 -10.59 -16.46
C THR A 90 -14.39 -11.28 -15.30
N VAL A 91 -13.49 -10.58 -14.62
CA VAL A 91 -12.80 -11.03 -13.41
C VAL A 91 -13.27 -10.20 -12.23
N ASP A 92 -13.88 -10.84 -11.24
CA ASP A 92 -14.40 -10.18 -10.04
C ASP A 92 -13.39 -10.22 -8.88
N GLY A 93 -13.55 -9.29 -7.93
CA GLY A 93 -12.79 -9.28 -6.68
C GLY A 93 -11.34 -8.78 -6.80
N VAL A 94 -10.99 -8.06 -7.87
CA VAL A 94 -9.65 -7.48 -8.04
C VAL A 94 -9.48 -6.35 -7.03
N ARG A 95 -8.54 -6.51 -6.08
CA ARG A 95 -8.31 -5.51 -5.03
C ARG A 95 -7.50 -4.33 -5.54
N ILE A 96 -8.08 -3.15 -5.43
CA ILE A 96 -7.40 -1.86 -5.63
C ILE A 96 -7.10 -1.25 -4.27
N GLU A 97 -5.82 -1.00 -4.01
CA GLU A 97 -5.32 -0.44 -2.75
C GLU A 97 -4.94 1.04 -2.89
N SER A 98 -4.90 1.57 -4.12
CA SER A 98 -4.62 2.99 -4.42
C SER A 98 -5.66 3.89 -3.77
N GLN A 99 -5.21 4.96 -3.11
CA GLN A 99 -6.05 5.94 -2.43
C GLN A 99 -6.17 7.26 -3.18
N GLN A 100 -5.46 7.44 -4.29
CA GLN A 100 -5.44 8.69 -5.05
C GLN A 100 -5.50 8.43 -6.55
N ALA A 101 -6.24 9.26 -7.27
CA ALA A 101 -6.17 9.32 -8.72
C ALA A 101 -4.88 10.05 -9.13
N ASN A 102 -3.77 9.31 -9.12
CA ASN A 102 -2.41 9.81 -9.38
C ASN A 102 -1.76 9.13 -10.59
N ASN A 103 -2.57 8.59 -11.51
CA ASN A 103 -2.13 7.80 -12.65
C ASN A 103 -1.22 6.62 -12.23
N TRP A 104 -1.63 5.89 -11.18
CA TRP A 104 -0.91 4.75 -10.63
C TRP A 104 0.57 5.03 -10.31
N SER A 105 0.92 6.27 -9.94
CA SER A 105 2.31 6.70 -9.77
C SER A 105 3.25 6.36 -10.96
N GLY A 106 2.68 6.22 -12.16
CA GLY A 106 3.40 5.84 -13.38
C GLY A 106 3.72 4.33 -13.52
N VAL A 107 3.34 3.47 -12.57
CA VAL A 107 3.64 2.03 -12.62
C VAL A 107 2.71 1.25 -13.58
N ALA A 108 1.61 1.85 -14.02
CA ALA A 108 0.68 1.23 -14.97
C ALA A 108 1.32 0.93 -16.34
N THR A 109 2.42 1.61 -16.71
CA THR A 109 3.14 1.35 -17.97
C THR A 109 3.74 -0.05 -18.06
N GLU A 110 3.79 -0.79 -16.95
CA GLU A 110 4.23 -2.19 -16.94
C GLU A 110 3.17 -3.17 -17.48
N LEU A 111 1.93 -2.73 -17.67
CA LEU A 111 0.86 -3.56 -18.20
C LEU A 111 0.82 -3.49 -19.74
N PRO A 112 0.42 -4.58 -20.42
CA PRO A 112 0.30 -4.59 -21.89
C PRO A 112 -0.96 -3.88 -22.41
N PHE A 113 -1.72 -3.21 -21.53
CA PHE A 113 -2.95 -2.49 -21.82
C PHE A 113 -3.05 -1.25 -20.93
N GLU A 114 -3.85 -0.28 -21.35
CA GLU A 114 -4.09 0.93 -20.56
C GLU A 114 -5.11 0.68 -19.44
N VAL A 115 -4.83 1.29 -18.28
CA VAL A 115 -5.66 1.19 -17.09
C VAL A 115 -6.12 2.57 -16.68
N GLU A 116 -7.44 2.72 -16.51
CA GLU A 116 -8.02 3.94 -15.98
C GLU A 116 -7.62 4.11 -14.51
N ASP A 117 -7.51 5.36 -14.08
CA ASP A 117 -6.87 5.70 -12.81
C ASP A 117 -7.67 5.18 -11.60
N GLY A 118 -7.01 4.42 -10.73
CA GLY A 118 -7.63 3.62 -9.67
C GLY A 118 -7.92 4.37 -8.38
N GLY A 119 -8.24 5.66 -8.45
CA GLY A 119 -8.20 6.59 -7.31
C GLY A 119 -9.16 6.35 -6.14
N THR A 120 -9.78 5.17 -6.04
CA THR A 120 -10.60 4.76 -4.90
C THR A 120 -10.25 3.32 -4.50
N PRO A 121 -9.85 3.07 -3.24
CA PRO A 121 -9.58 1.72 -2.76
C PRO A 121 -10.88 0.91 -2.71
N GLY A 122 -10.81 -0.36 -3.10
CA GLY A 122 -11.98 -1.23 -3.09
C GLY A 122 -11.78 -2.51 -3.88
N SER A 123 -12.84 -3.31 -3.92
CA SER A 123 -12.92 -4.43 -4.86
C SER A 123 -13.44 -3.89 -6.19
N ALA A 124 -12.71 -4.19 -7.26
CA ALA A 124 -13.08 -3.86 -8.62
C ALA A 124 -13.42 -5.15 -9.39
N THR A 125 -14.43 -5.05 -10.24
CA THR A 125 -14.67 -6.01 -11.31
C THR A 125 -13.96 -5.48 -12.56
N VAL A 126 -13.12 -6.31 -13.17
CA VAL A 126 -12.34 -5.97 -14.37
C VAL A 126 -12.88 -6.75 -15.56
N VAL A 127 -13.25 -6.04 -16.62
CA VAL A 127 -13.78 -6.63 -17.85
C VAL A 127 -12.75 -6.48 -18.96
N PHE A 128 -12.29 -7.61 -19.48
CA PHE A 128 -11.39 -7.70 -20.63
C PHE A 128 -12.20 -7.99 -21.88
N THR A 129 -12.23 -7.06 -22.82
CA THR A 129 -12.93 -7.23 -24.10
C THR A 129 -11.97 -7.65 -25.18
N TYR A 130 -12.31 -8.70 -25.92
CA TYR A 130 -11.51 -9.21 -27.03
C TYR A 130 -12.19 -8.87 -28.36
N SER A 131 -11.36 -8.68 -29.39
CA SER A 131 -11.81 -8.53 -30.77
C SER A 131 -10.85 -9.28 -31.67
N ASN A 132 -11.38 -10.18 -32.50
CA ASN A 132 -10.61 -11.02 -33.41
C ASN A 132 -9.47 -11.81 -32.72
N GLY A 133 -9.65 -12.23 -31.47
CA GLY A 133 -8.61 -12.97 -30.75
C GLY A 133 -7.58 -12.12 -30.01
N ALA A 134 -7.65 -10.79 -30.09
CA ALA A 134 -6.75 -9.87 -29.39
C ALA A 134 -7.52 -9.03 -28.36
N LEU A 135 -6.84 -8.65 -27.27
CA LEU A 135 -7.40 -7.74 -26.29
C LEU A 135 -7.65 -6.37 -26.94
N SER A 136 -8.88 -5.86 -26.83
CA SER A 136 -9.31 -4.60 -27.44
C SER A 136 -9.48 -3.48 -26.42
N SER A 137 -9.97 -3.78 -25.21
CA SER A 137 -10.16 -2.81 -24.14
C SER A 137 -10.24 -3.48 -22.78
N VAL A 138 -9.92 -2.72 -21.73
CA VAL A 138 -10.07 -3.15 -20.34
C VAL A 138 -10.83 -2.07 -19.59
N THR A 139 -11.91 -2.46 -18.92
CA THR A 139 -12.78 -1.56 -18.16
C THR A 139 -12.88 -2.02 -16.72
N TYR A 140 -12.90 -1.08 -15.78
CA TYR A 140 -12.96 -1.32 -14.34
C TYR A 140 -14.30 -0.79 -13.83
N THR A 141 -15.00 -1.57 -13.02
CA THR A 141 -16.15 -1.08 -12.25
C THR A 141 -15.84 -1.31 -10.78
N LEU A 142 -15.80 -0.25 -9.98
CA LEU A 142 -15.67 -0.35 -8.54
C LEU A 142 -17.01 -0.83 -7.96
N SER A 143 -16.95 -1.80 -7.05
CA SER A 143 -18.12 -2.31 -6.31
C SER A 143 -18.41 -1.52 -5.05
#